data_AF-R1EDT1-F1
#
_entry.id   AF-R1EDT1-F1
#
_cell.length_a   1.000
_cell.length_b   1.000
_cell.length_c   1.000
_cell.angle_alpha   90.00
_cell.angle_beta   90.00
_cell.angle_gamma   90.00
#
_symmetry.space_group_name_H-M   'P 1'
#
loop_
_entity.id
_entity.type
_entity.pdbx_description
1 polymer ?
#
loop_
_entity_poly.entity_id
_entity_poly.type
_entity_poly.pdbx_seq_one_letter_code
_entity_poly.pdbx_strand_id
1 'polypeptide(L)'
;MSNSAWDSVAEAYAERVEPFTSQFAAPLLDAACEALGGVALTGAHVLDVAAGSGAVALEALRRGAKVTATDGSGEMLRVASERATSPHSHHSVHRIAELSRCVRPGGAIAFSAWGSAEETAAFQLIPTVARETLGEEATAPPAGAARRIDGSPAVLSALLRAAGLEPHVRGDERAALLRAAVLSALDQRFGGGEVRLEASAYLAVGVAPRALPPLFVGPAGFAAERFCAVEINSTAYALPSPATVAAWRARSGRGFRCCLKAPAAFTHAANPRDPSALGALTAFLARALSLGAPLGPLLLQFPRSVAADAALLEDIAAAVEEAEQGAASALAAAPAAAPAASPATSPAASPALRVALEVRHASWLDPQRGLADWLRRRGWALVAHPDSMGRATVEQGARGEARSEYPPSDLDRHWPQTAPFAYVRLHGGCDDHAYDYGEDELRRLAAVVHGWRMRGIEVWAFVLNDSEQAAMPRNAEALKRLAHEIAGEPVPRPPKAAAATLAGFFRASPSPSSKRQKS
;
A
#
# COMPACT_ATOMS: atom_id res chain seq x y z
N MET A 1 -1.23 30.00 10.71
CA MET A 1 -2.61 30.54 10.78
C MET A 1 -3.22 30.32 9.41
N SER A 2 -4.00 29.26 9.25
CA SER A 2 -4.68 28.95 7.99
C SER A 2 -6.11 29.40 8.15
N ASN A 3 -6.45 30.61 7.68
CA ASN A 3 -7.85 31.03 7.56
C ASN A 3 -8.46 30.22 6.41
N SER A 4 -8.97 29.04 6.71
CA SER A 4 -9.85 28.34 5.78
C SER A 4 -11.10 29.21 5.62
N ALA A 5 -11.67 29.29 4.41
CA ALA A 5 -12.96 29.98 4.22
C ALA A 5 -14.06 29.43 5.17
N TRP A 6 -13.91 28.17 5.58
CA TRP A 6 -14.75 27.48 6.55
C TRP A 6 -14.69 28.05 7.97
N ASP A 7 -13.58 28.68 8.38
CA ASP A 7 -13.47 29.27 9.71
C ASP A 7 -14.47 30.41 9.91
N SER A 8 -14.70 31.21 8.87
CA SER A 8 -15.62 32.36 8.91
C SER A 8 -17.11 31.99 8.95
N VAL A 9 -17.45 30.73 8.64
CA VAL A 9 -18.84 30.27 8.53
C VAL A 9 -19.18 29.16 9.53
N ALA A 10 -18.27 28.78 10.42
CA ALA A 10 -18.43 27.62 11.31
C ALA A 10 -19.68 27.71 12.19
N GLU A 11 -19.92 28.84 12.85
CA GLU A 11 -21.10 29.04 13.71
C GLU A 11 -22.41 29.05 12.90
N ALA A 12 -22.43 29.76 11.77
CA ALA A 12 -23.59 29.81 10.89
C ALA A 12 -23.90 28.44 10.27
N TYR A 13 -22.87 27.64 9.95
CA TYR A 13 -23.02 26.27 9.47
C TYR A 13 -23.64 25.37 10.54
N ALA A 14 -23.11 25.42 11.77
CA ALA A 14 -23.61 24.61 12.88
C ALA A 14 -25.07 24.94 13.22
N GLU A 15 -25.45 26.22 13.17
CA GLU A 15 -26.82 26.66 13.44
C GLU A 15 -27.79 26.32 12.29
N ARG A 16 -27.38 26.53 11.04
CA ARG A 16 -28.31 26.61 9.89
C ARG A 16 -28.20 25.47 8.90
N VAL A 17 -27.07 24.77 8.84
CA VAL A 17 -26.80 23.74 7.83
C VAL A 17 -26.70 22.36 8.45
N GLU A 18 -25.98 22.22 9.58
CA GLU A 18 -25.78 20.94 10.24
C GLU A 18 -27.10 20.19 10.55
N PRO A 19 -28.21 20.82 11.00
CA PRO A 19 -29.45 20.09 11.26
C PRO A 19 -29.97 19.29 10.05
N PHE A 20 -29.66 19.74 8.83
CA PHE A 20 -30.04 19.04 7.59
C PHE A 20 -29.06 17.91 7.21
N THR A 21 -27.82 17.94 7.68
CA THR A 21 -26.80 16.92 7.36
C THR A 21 -26.63 15.91 8.50
N SER A 22 -26.91 16.29 9.75
CA SER A 22 -26.78 15.43 10.93
C SER A 22 -27.74 14.24 10.96
N GLN A 23 -28.85 14.34 10.21
CA GLN A 23 -29.78 13.22 10.05
C GLN A 23 -29.15 11.99 9.39
N PHE A 24 -28.04 12.14 8.65
CA PHE A 24 -27.29 11.02 8.07
C PHE A 24 -26.32 10.37 9.06
N ALA A 25 -26.01 11.00 10.20
CA ALA A 25 -25.02 10.49 11.15
C ALA A 25 -25.42 9.13 11.75
N ALA A 26 -26.66 9.01 12.23
CA ALA A 26 -27.15 7.77 12.81
C ALA A 26 -27.26 6.63 11.77
N PRO A 27 -27.89 6.82 10.59
CA PRO A 27 -27.91 5.82 9.52
C PRO A 27 -26.52 5.40 9.03
N LEU A 28 -25.57 6.35 8.95
CA LEU A 28 -24.19 6.06 8.55
C LEU A 28 -23.52 5.11 9.55
N LEU A 29 -23.68 5.39 10.84
CA LEU A 29 -23.13 4.55 11.92
C LEU A 29 -23.84 3.19 11.99
N ASP A 30 -25.15 3.14 11.79
CA ASP A 30 -25.92 1.89 11.73
C ASP A 30 -25.44 1.00 10.57
N ALA A 31 -25.29 1.59 9.38
CA ALA A 31 -24.76 0.89 8.21
C ALA A 31 -23.33 0.38 8.45
N ALA A 32 -22.48 1.17 9.12
CA ALA A 32 -21.13 0.75 9.49
C ALA A 32 -21.14 -0.44 10.47
N CYS A 33 -21.96 -0.38 11.52
CA CYS A 33 -22.12 -1.46 12.48
C CYS A 33 -22.65 -2.74 11.83
N GLU A 34 -23.64 -2.63 10.96
CA GLU A 34 -24.22 -3.77 10.26
C GLU A 34 -23.22 -4.43 9.31
N ALA A 35 -22.46 -3.63 8.54
CA ALA A 35 -21.42 -4.15 7.65
C ALA A 35 -20.29 -4.87 8.42
N LEU A 36 -20.07 -4.50 9.68
CA LEU A 36 -19.16 -5.18 10.60
C LEU A 36 -19.78 -6.41 11.28
N GLY A 37 -20.99 -6.81 10.91
CA GLY A 37 -21.69 -7.96 11.50
C GLY A 37 -22.44 -7.62 12.79
N GLY A 38 -22.95 -6.39 12.91
CA GLY A 38 -23.75 -5.94 14.06
C GLY A 38 -22.93 -5.52 15.28
N VAL A 39 -21.67 -5.09 15.08
CA VAL A 39 -20.78 -4.68 16.17
C VAL A 39 -21.31 -3.40 16.83
N ALA A 40 -21.42 -3.41 18.17
CA ALA A 40 -21.78 -2.22 18.94
C ALA A 40 -20.65 -1.18 18.96
N LEU A 41 -21.00 0.12 18.95
CA LEU A 41 -20.03 1.21 19.01
C LEU A 41 -19.44 1.44 20.41
N THR A 42 -20.01 0.85 21.46
CA THR A 42 -19.53 1.01 22.83
C THR A 42 -18.07 0.55 22.95
N GLY A 43 -17.17 1.48 23.28
CA GLY A 43 -15.73 1.25 23.38
C GLY A 43 -14.98 1.18 22.05
N ALA A 44 -15.67 1.28 20.91
CA ALA A 44 -15.05 1.35 19.59
C ALA A 44 -14.27 2.66 19.44
N HIS A 45 -13.21 2.65 18.64
CA HIS A 45 -12.49 3.86 18.26
C HIS A 45 -13.01 4.36 16.92
N VAL A 46 -13.52 5.59 16.87
CA VAL A 46 -14.05 6.24 15.66
C VAL A 46 -13.17 7.43 15.32
N LEU A 47 -12.68 7.47 14.08
CA LEU A 47 -12.02 8.63 13.49
C LEU A 47 -13.01 9.32 12.56
N ASP A 48 -13.45 10.52 12.93
CA ASP A 48 -14.32 11.37 12.11
C ASP A 48 -13.45 12.37 11.33
N VAL A 49 -13.45 12.28 10.00
CA VAL A 49 -12.60 13.08 9.11
C VAL A 49 -13.45 14.08 8.35
N ALA A 50 -13.02 15.35 8.33
CA ALA A 50 -13.87 16.47 7.94
C ALA A 50 -15.14 16.51 8.79
N ALA A 51 -14.94 16.43 10.11
CA ALA A 51 -15.99 16.30 11.10
C ALA A 51 -16.96 17.50 11.12
N GLY A 52 -16.57 18.64 10.53
CA GLY A 52 -17.33 19.88 10.59
C GLY A 52 -17.62 20.27 12.03
N SER A 53 -18.85 20.71 12.28
CA SER A 53 -19.33 21.04 13.63
C SER A 53 -19.69 19.82 14.50
N GLY A 54 -19.38 18.59 14.05
CA GLY A 54 -19.32 17.39 14.89
C GLY A 54 -20.51 16.43 14.82
N ALA A 55 -21.34 16.47 13.78
CA ALA A 55 -22.55 15.63 13.71
C ALA A 55 -22.30 14.12 13.91
N VAL A 56 -21.33 13.54 13.20
CA VAL A 56 -20.99 12.12 13.30
C VAL A 56 -20.21 11.83 14.59
N ALA A 57 -19.20 12.65 14.90
CA ALA A 57 -18.45 12.57 16.14
C ALA A 57 -19.33 12.54 17.40
N LEU A 58 -20.27 13.48 17.53
CA LEU A 58 -21.16 13.58 18.69
C LEU A 58 -22.13 12.39 18.76
N GLU A 59 -22.65 11.91 17.63
CA GLU A 59 -23.49 10.71 17.61
C GLU A 59 -22.72 9.46 18.02
N ALA A 60 -21.48 9.29 17.54
CA ALA A 60 -20.61 8.21 17.95
C ALA A 60 -20.28 8.26 19.46
N LEU A 61 -20.01 9.46 20.01
CA LEU A 61 -19.82 9.66 21.46
C LEU A 61 -21.05 9.26 22.27
N ARG A 62 -22.27 9.66 21.84
CA ARG A 62 -23.53 9.27 22.51
C ARG A 62 -23.72 7.75 22.55
N ARG A 63 -23.21 7.04 21.53
CA ARG A 63 -23.23 5.58 21.43
C ARG A 63 -22.07 4.91 22.17
N GLY A 64 -21.29 5.66 22.94
CA GLY A 64 -20.23 5.15 23.81
C GLY A 64 -18.91 4.86 23.09
N ALA A 65 -18.71 5.39 21.87
CA ALA A 65 -17.43 5.29 21.18
C ALA A 65 -16.38 6.25 21.78
N LYS A 66 -15.11 5.95 21.54
CA LYS A 66 -13.99 6.88 21.71
C LYS A 66 -13.74 7.57 20.38
N VAL A 67 -13.93 8.88 20.33
CA VAL A 67 -13.89 9.62 19.07
C VAL A 67 -12.64 10.49 18.98
N THR A 68 -11.98 10.43 17.82
CA THR A 68 -11.00 11.42 17.37
C THR A 68 -11.63 12.15 16.17
N ALA A 69 -11.77 13.47 16.23
CA ALA A 69 -12.32 14.28 15.15
C ALA A 69 -11.24 15.16 14.52
N THR A 70 -11.24 15.25 13.19
CA THR A 70 -10.32 16.07 12.41
C THR A 70 -11.08 16.91 11.39
N ASP A 71 -10.65 18.16 11.19
CA ASP A 71 -11.20 19.04 10.17
C ASP A 71 -10.10 19.98 9.64
N GLY A 72 -10.31 20.54 8.45
CA GLY A 72 -9.45 21.56 7.87
C GLY A 72 -9.66 22.95 8.49
N SER A 73 -10.78 23.16 9.18
CA SER A 73 -11.11 24.38 9.93
C SER A 73 -10.93 24.17 11.43
N GLY A 74 -10.15 25.05 12.06
CA GLY A 74 -9.99 25.05 13.52
C GLY A 74 -11.29 25.47 14.21
N GLU A 75 -12.03 26.41 13.63
CA GLU A 75 -13.30 26.89 14.20
C GLU A 75 -14.40 25.82 14.14
N MET A 76 -14.46 25.00 13.08
CA MET A 76 -15.38 23.86 13.03
C MET A 76 -15.15 22.89 14.20
N LEU A 77 -13.88 22.56 14.47
CA LEU A 77 -13.52 21.69 15.61
C LEU A 77 -13.74 22.38 16.96
N ARG A 78 -13.56 23.69 17.06
CA ARG A 78 -13.93 24.45 18.28
C ARG A 78 -15.42 24.30 18.57
N VAL A 79 -16.28 24.57 17.59
CA VAL A 79 -17.74 24.41 17.72
C VAL A 79 -18.12 22.98 18.08
N ALA A 80 -17.51 21.98 17.42
CA ALA A 80 -17.72 20.58 17.76
C ALA A 80 -17.28 20.26 19.21
N SER A 81 -16.14 20.80 19.65
CA SER A 81 -15.59 20.59 20.98
C SER A 81 -16.35 21.34 22.08
N GLU A 82 -16.99 22.47 21.80
CA GLU A 82 -17.86 23.13 22.79
C GLU A 82 -19.14 22.34 23.04
N ARG A 83 -19.58 21.60 22.02
CA ARG A 83 -20.73 20.69 22.08
C ARG A 83 -20.37 19.33 22.66
N ALA A 84 -19.09 18.93 22.58
CA ALA A 84 -18.55 17.70 23.16
C ALA A 84 -17.96 17.97 24.55
N THR A 85 -18.33 17.22 25.59
CA THR A 85 -17.79 17.44 26.94
C THR A 85 -16.33 16.98 27.16
N SER A 86 -15.46 16.94 26.13
CA SER A 86 -14.00 16.79 26.25
C SER A 86 -13.23 17.14 24.97
N PRO A 87 -12.01 17.72 25.07
CA PRO A 87 -11.22 18.16 23.92
C PRO A 87 -10.31 17.06 23.37
N HIS A 88 -9.87 17.18 22.11
CA HIS A 88 -8.52 16.93 21.52
C HIS A 88 -8.65 16.85 19.97
N SER A 89 -7.87 17.63 19.22
CA SER A 89 -7.98 17.77 17.76
C SER A 89 -6.63 17.72 17.02
N HIS A 90 -6.59 17.10 15.84
CA HIS A 90 -5.51 17.21 14.85
C HIS A 90 -6.11 17.30 13.43
N HIS A 91 -5.37 17.85 12.46
CA HIS A 91 -5.86 18.23 11.12
C HIS A 91 -5.48 17.20 10.06
N SER A 92 -6.37 16.87 9.11
CA SER A 92 -6.04 16.36 7.76
C SER A 92 -7.30 16.14 6.89
N VAL A 93 -7.23 16.48 5.60
CA VAL A 93 -8.21 16.05 4.57
C VAL A 93 -7.66 14.78 3.91
N HIS A 94 -8.38 13.66 4.05
CA HIS A 94 -7.92 12.37 3.54
C HIS A 94 -8.67 11.95 2.27
N ARG A 95 -7.94 11.43 1.28
CA ARG A 95 -8.53 10.71 0.14
C ARG A 95 -8.96 9.32 0.61
N ILE A 96 -9.96 8.69 -0.03
CA ILE A 96 -10.41 7.32 0.33
C ILE A 96 -9.24 6.31 0.38
N ALA A 97 -8.27 6.45 -0.53
CA ALA A 97 -7.06 5.64 -0.55
C ALA A 97 -6.13 5.86 0.66
N GLU A 98 -6.17 7.05 1.29
CA GLU A 98 -5.46 7.33 2.53
C GLU A 98 -6.22 6.78 3.75
N LEU A 99 -7.56 6.77 3.70
CA LEU A 99 -8.38 6.26 4.80
C LEU A 99 -8.09 4.79 5.09
N SER A 100 -7.75 3.99 4.07
CA SER A 100 -7.36 2.59 4.27
C SER A 100 -6.09 2.43 5.12
N ARG A 101 -5.24 3.45 5.25
CA ARG A 101 -4.13 3.45 6.22
C ARG A 101 -4.55 3.66 7.65
N CYS A 102 -5.68 4.33 7.85
CA CYS A 102 -6.18 4.72 9.17
C CYS A 102 -7.09 3.64 9.78
N VAL A 103 -7.60 2.71 8.95
CA VAL A 103 -8.43 1.60 9.39
C VAL A 103 -7.58 0.38 9.74
N ARG A 104 -7.96 -0.30 10.82
CA ARG A 104 -7.37 -1.58 11.23
C ARG A 104 -8.04 -2.76 10.50
N PRO A 105 -7.38 -3.92 10.39
CA PRO A 105 -8.01 -5.16 9.93
C PRO A 105 -9.31 -5.43 10.69
N GLY A 106 -10.36 -5.80 9.96
CA GLY A 106 -11.72 -5.98 10.51
C GLY A 106 -12.44 -4.70 10.95
N GLY A 107 -11.87 -3.51 10.73
CA GLY A 107 -12.56 -2.24 10.87
C GLY A 107 -13.36 -1.85 9.62
N ALA A 108 -14.06 -0.72 9.69
CA ALA A 108 -14.80 -0.16 8.56
C ALA A 108 -14.49 1.32 8.36
N ILE A 109 -14.60 1.77 7.12
CA ILE A 109 -14.64 3.18 6.74
C ILE A 109 -16.05 3.44 6.23
N ALA A 110 -16.73 4.42 6.80
CA ALA A 110 -18.06 4.81 6.37
C ALA A 110 -18.04 6.28 5.98
N PHE A 111 -18.65 6.61 4.85
CA PHE A 111 -18.89 7.99 4.45
C PHE A 111 -20.22 8.10 3.72
N SER A 112 -20.79 9.31 3.74
CA SER A 112 -21.94 9.65 2.91
C SER A 112 -21.46 10.43 1.68
N ALA A 113 -22.10 10.20 0.55
CA ALA A 113 -21.87 10.97 -0.67
C ALA A 113 -23.21 11.28 -1.33
N TRP A 114 -23.29 12.47 -1.91
CA TRP A 114 -24.41 12.85 -2.76
C TRP A 114 -24.29 12.15 -4.12
N GLY A 115 -25.43 11.81 -4.73
CA GLY A 115 -25.48 11.32 -6.11
C GLY A 115 -24.94 12.33 -7.11
N SER A 116 -25.04 12.00 -8.40
CA SER A 116 -24.55 12.91 -9.44
C SER A 116 -25.28 14.26 -9.42
N ALA A 117 -24.69 15.28 -10.05
CA ALA A 117 -25.32 16.60 -10.17
C ALA A 117 -26.65 16.56 -10.96
N GLU A 118 -26.84 15.53 -11.77
CA GLU A 118 -28.04 15.26 -12.57
C GLU A 118 -29.13 14.59 -11.71
N GLU A 119 -28.75 13.73 -10.78
CA GLU A 119 -29.66 12.99 -9.88
C GLU A 119 -30.03 13.78 -8.61
N THR A 120 -29.21 14.77 -8.22
CA THR A 120 -29.37 15.47 -6.94
C THR A 120 -29.78 16.92 -7.19
N ALA A 121 -31.09 17.17 -7.17
CA ALA A 121 -31.69 18.50 -7.39
C ALA A 121 -31.22 19.54 -6.35
N ALA A 122 -30.79 19.10 -5.16
CA ALA A 122 -30.17 19.97 -4.16
C ALA A 122 -28.94 20.73 -4.70
N PHE A 123 -28.16 20.15 -5.61
CA PHE A 123 -27.02 20.86 -6.21
C PHE A 123 -27.41 22.04 -7.10
N GLN A 124 -28.65 22.07 -7.60
CA GLN A 124 -29.18 23.21 -8.35
C GLN A 124 -29.68 24.33 -7.41
N LEU A 125 -30.04 23.98 -6.17
CA LEU A 125 -30.61 24.91 -5.19
C LEU A 125 -29.60 25.49 -4.21
N ILE A 126 -28.57 24.74 -3.84
CA ILE A 126 -27.53 25.19 -2.90
C ILE A 126 -26.94 26.56 -3.29
N PRO A 127 -26.60 26.84 -4.57
CA PRO A 127 -26.11 28.17 -4.96
C PRO A 127 -27.15 29.28 -4.76
N THR A 128 -28.44 28.98 -4.97
CA THR A 128 -29.54 29.95 -4.78
C THR A 128 -29.75 30.24 -3.30
N VAL A 129 -29.84 29.19 -2.47
CA VAL A 129 -30.00 29.33 -1.01
C VAL A 129 -28.78 30.03 -0.39
N ALA A 130 -27.56 29.69 -0.82
CA ALA A 130 -26.34 30.36 -0.36
C ALA A 130 -26.36 31.86 -0.69
N ARG A 131 -26.80 32.25 -1.90
CA ARG A 131 -26.84 33.67 -2.31
C ARG A 131 -27.80 34.48 -1.48
N GLU A 132 -28.97 33.90 -1.21
CA GLU A 132 -30.01 34.58 -0.43
C GLU A 132 -29.72 34.61 1.07
N THR A 133 -28.94 33.65 1.60
CA THR A 133 -28.67 33.53 3.04
C THR A 133 -27.35 34.17 3.46
N LEU A 134 -26.35 34.17 2.58
CA LEU A 134 -24.98 34.62 2.88
C LEU A 134 -24.56 35.88 2.09
N GLY A 135 -25.38 36.34 1.13
CA GLY A 135 -25.08 37.47 0.25
C GLY A 135 -24.18 37.09 -0.94
N GLU A 136 -24.27 37.83 -2.05
CA GLU A 136 -23.59 37.47 -3.32
C GLU A 136 -22.07 37.27 -3.16
N GLU A 137 -21.40 38.10 -2.35
CA GLU A 137 -19.94 38.05 -2.14
C GLU A 137 -19.46 36.79 -1.41
N ALA A 138 -20.32 36.10 -0.65
CA ALA A 138 -19.97 34.90 0.12
C ALA A 138 -20.19 33.58 -0.65
N THR A 139 -20.66 33.63 -1.90
CA THR A 139 -21.18 32.46 -2.62
C THR A 139 -20.29 31.85 -3.69
N ALA A 140 -19.16 32.47 -3.98
CA ALA A 140 -18.16 31.79 -4.79
C ALA A 140 -17.64 30.59 -3.97
N PRO A 141 -17.88 29.33 -4.38
CA PRO A 141 -17.16 28.22 -3.76
C PRO A 141 -15.67 28.56 -3.85
N PRO A 142 -14.88 28.41 -2.76
CA PRO A 142 -13.49 28.80 -2.77
C PRO A 142 -12.81 28.23 -4.02
N ALA A 143 -11.97 29.01 -4.71
CA ALA A 143 -11.25 28.50 -5.87
C ALA A 143 -10.52 27.21 -5.49
N GLY A 144 -10.90 26.08 -6.11
CA GLY A 144 -10.43 24.74 -5.73
C GLY A 144 -11.36 23.93 -4.82
N ALA A 145 -12.61 24.37 -4.58
CA ALA A 145 -13.64 23.56 -3.96
C ALA A 145 -13.65 22.17 -4.61
N ALA A 146 -13.50 21.15 -3.76
CA ALA A 146 -13.14 19.79 -4.14
C ALA A 146 -13.86 19.34 -5.42
N ARG A 147 -13.11 18.74 -6.36
CA ARG A 147 -13.70 18.06 -7.52
C ARG A 147 -14.83 17.20 -7.00
N ARG A 148 -16.06 17.50 -7.43
CA ARG A 148 -17.26 16.78 -7.00
C ARG A 148 -17.07 15.33 -7.41
N ILE A 149 -17.07 14.43 -6.43
CA ILE A 149 -17.04 13.00 -6.68
C ILE A 149 -18.47 12.62 -6.99
N ASP A 150 -18.68 11.95 -8.12
CA ASP A 150 -19.95 11.27 -8.39
C ASP A 150 -20.15 10.20 -7.31
N GLY A 151 -21.13 10.40 -6.43
CA GLY A 151 -21.47 9.45 -5.38
C GLY A 151 -22.35 8.31 -5.85
N SER A 152 -22.49 8.08 -7.15
CA SER A 152 -23.18 6.91 -7.68
C SER A 152 -22.62 5.61 -7.07
N PRO A 153 -23.47 4.60 -6.77
CA PRO A 153 -23.03 3.36 -6.13
C PRO A 153 -21.89 2.64 -6.88
N ALA A 154 -21.86 2.75 -8.21
CA ALA A 154 -20.81 2.17 -9.03
C ALA A 154 -19.45 2.83 -8.78
N VAL A 155 -19.40 4.16 -8.73
CA VAL A 155 -18.17 4.91 -8.46
C VAL A 155 -17.70 4.67 -7.03
N LEU A 156 -18.60 4.72 -6.05
CA LEU A 156 -18.26 4.47 -4.65
C LEU A 156 -17.72 3.05 -4.44
N SER A 157 -18.36 2.06 -5.05
CA SER A 157 -17.90 0.66 -4.99
C SER A 157 -16.53 0.49 -5.63
N ALA A 158 -16.28 1.13 -6.78
CA ALA A 158 -14.99 1.07 -7.45
C ALA A 158 -13.88 1.72 -6.60
N LEU A 159 -14.15 2.87 -5.97
CA LEU A 159 -13.20 3.56 -5.09
C LEU A 159 -12.86 2.73 -3.84
N LEU A 160 -13.86 2.13 -3.21
CA LEU A 160 -13.67 1.25 -2.05
C LEU A 160 -12.85 0.00 -2.41
N ARG A 161 -13.18 -0.66 -3.53
CA ARG A 161 -12.40 -1.83 -4.02
C ARG A 161 -10.96 -1.45 -4.36
N ALA A 162 -10.74 -0.29 -5.00
CA ALA A 162 -9.40 0.22 -5.28
C ALA A 162 -8.59 0.50 -4.01
N ALA A 163 -9.26 0.84 -2.90
CA ALA A 163 -8.66 1.01 -1.58
C ALA A 163 -8.47 -0.31 -0.81
N GLY A 164 -8.91 -1.46 -1.36
CA GLY A 164 -8.81 -2.78 -0.72
C GLY A 164 -9.94 -3.13 0.23
N LEU A 165 -11.04 -2.39 0.17
CA LEU A 165 -12.16 -2.54 1.09
C LEU A 165 -13.31 -3.26 0.37
N GLU A 166 -13.99 -4.16 1.09
CA GLU A 166 -15.20 -4.78 0.58
C GLU A 166 -16.36 -3.76 0.65
N PRO A 167 -16.93 -3.36 -0.49
CA PRO A 167 -17.94 -2.31 -0.52
C PRO A 167 -19.31 -2.82 -0.08
N HIS A 168 -19.93 -2.05 0.81
CA HIS A 168 -21.32 -2.17 1.24
C HIS A 168 -21.94 -0.80 1.01
N VAL A 169 -22.49 -0.60 -0.20
CA VAL A 169 -23.12 0.67 -0.58
C VAL A 169 -24.63 0.51 -0.49
N ARG A 170 -25.27 1.46 0.20
CA ARG A 170 -26.73 1.52 0.36
C ARG A 170 -27.21 2.89 -0.09
N GLY A 171 -28.30 2.91 -0.84
CA GLY A 171 -29.10 4.12 -0.97
C GLY A 171 -29.80 4.37 0.35
N ASP A 172 -29.76 5.61 0.84
CA ASP A 172 -30.64 6.02 1.93
C ASP A 172 -31.86 6.72 1.34
N GLU A 173 -32.96 5.97 1.21
CA GLU A 173 -34.26 6.53 0.79
C GLU A 173 -34.79 7.58 1.79
N ARG A 174 -34.20 7.74 3.00
CA ARG A 174 -34.51 8.86 3.90
C ARG A 174 -33.98 10.20 3.38
N ALA A 175 -33.23 10.24 2.28
CA ALA A 175 -33.08 11.47 1.52
C ALA A 175 -34.43 12.00 0.98
N ALA A 176 -35.48 11.14 0.94
CA ALA A 176 -36.87 11.56 0.79
C ALA A 176 -37.45 12.30 2.01
N LEU A 177 -36.78 12.39 3.17
CA LEU A 177 -37.17 13.26 4.31
C LEU A 177 -36.61 14.68 4.18
N LEU A 178 -35.60 14.91 3.33
CA LEU A 178 -35.24 16.26 2.87
C LEU A 178 -36.46 16.94 2.22
N ARG A 179 -37.37 16.14 1.64
CA ARG A 179 -38.69 16.52 1.13
C ARG A 179 -39.57 17.21 2.17
N ALA A 180 -39.51 16.88 3.45
CA ALA A 180 -40.42 17.49 4.43
C ALA A 180 -39.83 18.78 5.04
N ALA A 181 -38.54 18.76 5.38
CA ALA A 181 -37.90 19.87 6.09
C ALA A 181 -37.52 21.04 5.15
N VAL A 182 -36.97 20.74 3.97
CA VAL A 182 -36.61 21.77 2.98
C VAL A 182 -37.88 22.34 2.34
N LEU A 183 -38.88 21.50 2.03
CA LEU A 183 -40.15 22.02 1.52
C LEU A 183 -40.92 22.80 2.59
N SER A 184 -40.94 22.39 3.87
CA SER A 184 -41.61 23.20 4.91
C SER A 184 -40.92 24.55 5.13
N ALA A 185 -39.59 24.63 4.98
CA ALA A 185 -38.85 25.89 5.13
C ALA A 185 -38.94 26.78 3.89
N LEU A 186 -38.98 26.21 2.68
CA LEU A 186 -39.14 26.96 1.43
C LEU A 186 -40.60 27.37 1.18
N ASP A 187 -41.57 26.52 1.53
CA ASP A 187 -43.02 26.78 1.38
C ASP A 187 -43.49 27.89 2.34
N GLN A 188 -43.00 27.90 3.59
CA GLN A 188 -43.26 28.98 4.55
C GLN A 188 -42.65 30.33 4.14
N ARG A 189 -41.63 30.34 3.27
CA ARG A 189 -40.85 31.54 2.93
C ARG A 189 -41.11 32.08 1.53
N PHE A 190 -41.56 31.26 0.58
CA PHE A 190 -41.58 31.63 -0.84
C PHE A 190 -42.88 31.32 -1.62
N GLY A 191 -43.94 30.81 -0.96
CA GLY A 191 -45.30 30.82 -1.50
C GLY A 191 -45.55 30.06 -2.80
N GLY A 192 -46.03 28.83 -2.68
CA GLY A 192 -46.93 28.21 -3.67
C GLY A 192 -46.30 27.69 -4.96
N GLY A 193 -45.84 26.44 -4.93
CA GLY A 193 -45.56 25.65 -6.12
C GLY A 193 -44.94 24.29 -5.77
N GLU A 194 -45.52 23.20 -6.25
CA GLU A 194 -45.06 21.82 -5.99
C GLU A 194 -43.70 21.56 -6.69
N VAL A 195 -42.59 21.97 -6.08
CA VAL A 195 -41.25 21.63 -6.53
C VAL A 195 -40.86 20.30 -5.91
N ARG A 196 -40.82 19.23 -6.72
CA ARG A 196 -40.31 17.92 -6.29
C ARG A 196 -38.78 17.94 -6.38
N LEU A 197 -38.13 17.97 -5.23
CA LEU A 197 -36.68 17.86 -5.14
C LEU A 197 -36.33 16.44 -4.73
N GLU A 198 -35.71 15.72 -5.66
CA GLU A 198 -35.07 14.45 -5.40
C GLU A 198 -33.61 14.75 -5.02
N ALA A 199 -33.20 14.36 -3.82
CA ALA A 199 -31.80 14.30 -3.44
C ALA A 199 -31.50 12.83 -3.16
N SER A 200 -30.54 12.26 -3.88
CA SER A 200 -30.04 10.92 -3.60
C SER A 200 -28.80 11.04 -2.73
N ALA A 201 -28.88 10.56 -1.49
CA ALA A 201 -27.70 10.39 -0.64
C ALA A 201 -27.40 8.89 -0.53
N TYR A 202 -26.13 8.55 -0.75
CA TYR A 202 -25.64 7.18 -0.65
C TYR A 202 -24.73 7.07 0.57
N LEU A 203 -24.96 6.01 1.34
CA LEU A 203 -24.08 5.59 2.42
C LEU A 203 -23.16 4.51 1.86
N ALA A 204 -21.86 4.77 1.89
CA ALA A 204 -20.86 3.81 1.46
C ALA A 204 -20.03 3.38 2.65
N VAL A 205 -20.02 2.07 2.89
CA VAL A 205 -19.20 1.44 3.92
C VAL A 205 -18.20 0.50 3.25
N GLY A 206 -16.92 0.73 3.49
CA GLY A 206 -15.85 -0.19 3.11
C GLY A 206 -15.40 -1.00 4.31
N VAL A 207 -15.44 -2.33 4.21
CA VAL A 207 -14.99 -3.22 5.28
C VAL A 207 -13.56 -3.68 4.99
N ALA A 208 -12.69 -3.51 5.98
CA ALA A 208 -11.31 -3.98 5.95
C ALA A 208 -11.24 -5.52 5.98
N PRO A 209 -10.25 -6.13 5.31
CA PRO A 209 -10.04 -7.57 5.45
C PRO A 209 -9.76 -7.95 6.91
N ARG A 210 -10.22 -9.13 7.33
CA ARG A 210 -9.97 -9.66 8.69
C ARG A 210 -8.52 -10.10 8.89
N ALA A 211 -7.83 -10.44 7.81
CA ALA A 211 -6.44 -10.84 7.81
C ALA A 211 -5.74 -10.16 6.64
N LEU A 212 -4.59 -9.56 6.91
CA LEU A 212 -3.80 -8.90 5.89
C LEU A 212 -2.93 -9.90 5.12
N PRO A 213 -2.57 -9.61 3.86
CA PRO A 213 -1.56 -10.35 3.12
C PRO A 213 -0.23 -10.45 3.89
N PRO A 214 0.60 -11.45 3.59
CA PRO A 214 1.90 -11.59 4.23
C PRO A 214 2.78 -10.33 4.09
N LEU A 215 3.50 -10.04 5.17
CA LEU A 215 4.57 -9.04 5.20
C LEU A 215 5.91 -9.76 5.42
N PHE A 216 6.78 -9.68 4.42
CA PHE A 216 8.14 -10.17 4.48
C PHE A 216 9.08 -8.99 4.70
N VAL A 217 9.62 -8.87 5.91
CA VAL A 217 10.71 -7.93 6.21
C VAL A 217 11.97 -8.74 6.43
N GLY A 218 13.07 -8.30 5.83
CA GLY A 218 14.38 -8.89 6.06
C GLY A 218 15.48 -7.92 5.64
N PRO A 219 16.72 -8.15 6.07
CA PRO A 219 17.85 -7.41 5.58
C PRO A 219 18.49 -8.11 4.36
N ALA A 220 19.42 -7.42 3.70
CA ALA A 220 20.34 -8.07 2.78
C ALA A 220 21.32 -8.96 3.56
N GLY A 221 21.36 -10.27 3.26
CA GLY A 221 22.38 -11.17 3.79
C GLY A 221 22.28 -11.59 5.27
N PHE A 222 21.24 -11.22 6.05
CA PHE A 222 21.10 -11.61 7.47
C PHE A 222 19.70 -12.12 7.89
N ALA A 223 19.42 -13.40 8.23
CA ALA A 223 17.98 -13.74 8.28
C ALA A 223 17.41 -14.97 9.01
N ALA A 224 18.14 -16.02 9.39
CA ALA A 224 17.41 -17.25 9.74
C ALA A 224 16.63 -17.19 11.08
N GLU A 225 17.13 -16.47 12.09
CA GLU A 225 16.55 -16.49 13.44
C GLU A 225 15.59 -15.34 13.77
N ARG A 226 15.49 -14.32 12.90
CA ARG A 226 14.73 -13.08 13.20
C ARG A 226 13.73 -12.71 12.11
N PHE A 227 13.94 -13.19 10.88
CA PHE A 227 13.18 -12.81 9.70
C PHE A 227 12.59 -14.01 8.96
N CYS A 228 11.51 -13.78 8.23
CA CYS A 228 10.84 -14.79 7.39
C CYS A 228 11.27 -14.70 5.93
N ALA A 229 12.10 -13.73 5.56
CA ALA A 229 12.67 -13.61 4.24
C ALA A 229 14.08 -13.03 4.26
N VAL A 230 14.82 -13.26 3.18
CA VAL A 230 16.14 -12.67 2.92
C VAL A 230 16.30 -12.32 1.44
N GLU A 231 16.93 -11.18 1.17
CA GLU A 231 17.48 -10.87 -0.15
C GLU A 231 18.91 -11.43 -0.24
N ILE A 232 19.14 -12.36 -1.16
CA ILE A 232 20.43 -12.99 -1.39
C ILE A 232 21.14 -12.26 -2.52
N ASN A 233 22.18 -11.53 -2.16
CA ASN A 233 23.04 -10.80 -3.10
C ASN A 233 24.22 -11.62 -3.63
N SER A 234 24.56 -12.74 -3.00
CA SER A 234 25.68 -13.59 -3.46
C SER A 234 25.49 -14.12 -4.88
N THR A 235 24.24 -14.28 -5.32
CA THR A 235 23.89 -14.70 -6.69
C THR A 235 24.21 -13.65 -7.75
N ALA A 236 24.40 -12.39 -7.36
CA ALA A 236 24.85 -11.33 -8.27
C ALA A 236 26.31 -11.56 -8.73
N TYR A 237 27.14 -12.16 -7.87
CA TYR A 237 28.56 -12.39 -8.13
C TYR A 237 28.84 -13.75 -8.76
N ALA A 238 28.08 -14.78 -8.38
CA ALA A 238 28.27 -16.14 -8.87
C ALA A 238 26.96 -16.92 -8.91
N LEU A 239 26.77 -17.71 -9.98
CA LEU A 239 25.67 -18.65 -10.06
C LEU A 239 25.84 -19.73 -8.97
N PRO A 240 24.92 -19.86 -7.99
CA PRO A 240 25.08 -20.80 -6.89
C PRO A 240 25.00 -22.23 -7.41
N SER A 241 25.84 -23.15 -6.92
CA SER A 241 25.83 -24.57 -7.32
C SER A 241 24.50 -25.29 -6.98
N PRO A 242 24.17 -26.45 -7.61
CA PRO A 242 22.94 -27.18 -7.28
C PRO A 242 22.94 -27.62 -5.81
N ALA A 243 24.11 -28.04 -5.30
CA ALA A 243 24.28 -28.40 -3.90
C ALA A 243 24.04 -27.22 -2.95
N THR A 244 24.48 -26.01 -3.32
CA THR A 244 24.21 -24.78 -2.56
C THR A 244 22.70 -24.50 -2.48
N VAL A 245 22.00 -24.59 -3.61
CA VAL A 245 20.54 -24.37 -3.66
C VAL A 245 19.79 -25.44 -2.87
N ALA A 246 20.19 -26.71 -2.97
CA ALA A 246 19.62 -27.79 -2.16
C ALA A 246 19.82 -27.56 -0.65
N ALA A 247 21.01 -27.08 -0.25
CA ALA A 247 21.28 -26.72 1.13
C ALA A 247 20.41 -25.55 1.62
N TRP A 248 20.25 -24.50 0.82
CA TRP A 248 19.33 -23.40 1.13
C TRP A 248 17.89 -23.90 1.28
N ARG A 249 17.44 -24.77 0.38
CA ARG A 249 16.10 -25.37 0.43
C ARG A 249 15.88 -26.15 1.73
N ALA A 250 16.83 -27.00 2.10
CA ALA A 250 16.75 -27.81 3.32
C ALA A 250 16.75 -26.95 4.59
N ARG A 251 17.53 -25.85 4.61
CA ARG A 251 17.70 -24.98 5.79
C ARG A 251 16.57 -23.97 5.98
N SER A 252 15.82 -23.63 4.92
CA SER A 252 14.77 -22.61 4.96
C SER A 252 13.57 -23.00 5.84
N GLY A 253 13.31 -24.30 6.05
CA GLY A 253 12.13 -24.74 6.82
C GLY A 253 10.81 -24.26 6.21
N ARG A 254 9.71 -24.36 6.96
CA ARG A 254 8.38 -23.89 6.51
C ARG A 254 8.25 -22.38 6.74
N GLY A 255 7.96 -21.63 5.69
CA GLY A 255 7.59 -20.21 5.78
C GLY A 255 8.75 -19.21 5.59
N PHE A 256 10.00 -19.65 5.56
CA PHE A 256 11.12 -18.80 5.15
C PHE A 256 11.14 -18.65 3.62
N ARG A 257 11.62 -17.50 3.14
CA ARG A 257 11.68 -17.16 1.71
C ARG A 257 13.04 -16.56 1.33
N CYS A 258 13.56 -16.94 0.19
CA CYS A 258 14.79 -16.39 -0.38
C CYS A 258 14.46 -15.64 -1.67
N CYS A 259 14.76 -14.35 -1.70
CA CYS A 259 14.67 -13.53 -2.90
C CYS A 259 16.07 -13.44 -3.50
N LEU A 260 16.24 -13.92 -4.73
CA LEU A 260 17.56 -14.01 -5.37
C LEU A 260 17.78 -12.81 -6.28
N LYS A 261 18.95 -12.16 -6.17
CA LYS A 261 19.35 -11.08 -7.08
C LYS A 261 19.96 -11.65 -8.37
N ALA A 262 19.52 -11.14 -9.51
CA ALA A 262 20.02 -11.56 -10.81
C ALA A 262 21.54 -11.28 -10.96
N PRO A 263 22.26 -12.09 -11.76
CA PRO A 263 23.70 -11.93 -11.97
C PRO A 263 24.09 -10.54 -12.48
N ALA A 264 25.21 -10.01 -11.99
CA ALA A 264 25.84 -8.81 -12.55
C ALA A 264 26.29 -9.04 -14.00
N ALA A 265 26.64 -10.28 -14.35
CA ALA A 265 26.95 -10.69 -15.72
C ALA A 265 25.80 -10.46 -16.72
N PHE A 266 24.57 -10.31 -16.23
CA PHE A 266 23.42 -9.89 -17.04
C PHE A 266 23.10 -8.41 -16.81
N THR A 267 22.80 -8.04 -15.55
CA THR A 267 22.28 -6.71 -15.21
C THR A 267 23.27 -5.56 -15.41
N HIS A 268 24.57 -5.84 -15.31
CA HIS A 268 25.65 -4.85 -15.44
C HIS A 268 26.52 -5.12 -16.69
N ALA A 269 26.06 -5.97 -17.62
CA ALA A 269 26.74 -6.16 -18.89
C ALA A 269 26.80 -4.86 -19.68
N ALA A 270 27.83 -4.70 -20.52
CA ALA A 270 27.91 -3.58 -21.45
C ALA A 270 26.70 -3.53 -22.39
N ASN A 271 26.23 -4.70 -22.83
CA ASN A 271 24.95 -4.87 -23.49
C ASN A 271 24.19 -6.07 -22.87
N PRO A 272 23.14 -5.83 -22.06
CA PRO A 272 22.35 -6.89 -21.44
C PRO A 272 21.62 -7.82 -22.42
N ARG A 273 21.52 -7.44 -23.70
CA ARG A 273 20.88 -8.22 -24.76
C ARG A 273 21.86 -9.11 -25.53
N ASP A 274 23.15 -9.04 -25.21
CA ASP A 274 24.13 -9.96 -25.81
C ASP A 274 23.82 -11.41 -25.42
N PRO A 275 24.03 -12.40 -26.31
CA PRO A 275 23.72 -13.80 -26.04
C PRO A 275 24.35 -14.35 -24.75
N SER A 276 25.55 -13.89 -24.39
CA SER A 276 26.22 -14.27 -23.14
C SER A 276 25.49 -13.75 -21.91
N ALA A 277 25.03 -12.50 -21.93
CA ALA A 277 24.29 -11.87 -20.85
C ALA A 277 22.92 -12.53 -20.66
N LEU A 278 22.19 -12.75 -21.77
CA LEU A 278 20.92 -13.49 -21.75
C LEU A 278 21.11 -14.94 -21.28
N GLY A 279 22.18 -15.62 -21.71
CA GLY A 279 22.53 -16.95 -21.23
C GLY A 279 22.78 -16.98 -19.71
N ALA A 280 23.41 -15.95 -19.14
CA ALA A 280 23.58 -15.82 -17.70
C ALA A 280 22.24 -15.65 -16.96
N LEU A 281 21.29 -14.90 -17.54
CA LEU A 281 19.93 -14.78 -17.02
C LEU A 281 19.22 -16.14 -17.05
N THR A 282 19.18 -16.83 -18.19
CA THR A 282 18.49 -18.12 -18.33
C THR A 282 19.04 -19.16 -17.36
N ALA A 283 20.37 -19.25 -17.22
CA ALA A 283 21.02 -20.15 -16.26
C ALA A 283 20.64 -19.83 -14.80
N PHE A 284 20.53 -18.54 -14.47
CA PHE A 284 20.07 -18.08 -13.16
C PHE A 284 18.61 -18.42 -12.90
N LEU A 285 17.71 -18.18 -13.85
CA LEU A 285 16.28 -18.48 -13.71
C LEU A 285 16.04 -19.96 -13.46
N ALA A 286 16.68 -20.84 -14.25
CA ALA A 286 16.62 -22.28 -14.05
C ALA A 286 17.17 -22.69 -12.67
N ARG A 287 18.27 -22.08 -12.22
CA ARG A 287 18.84 -22.36 -10.89
C ARG A 287 17.91 -21.89 -9.77
N ALA A 288 17.29 -20.72 -9.92
CA ALA A 288 16.34 -20.16 -8.95
C ALA A 288 15.11 -21.06 -8.80
N LEU A 289 14.52 -21.52 -9.90
CA LEU A 289 13.36 -22.43 -9.91
C LEU A 289 13.63 -23.72 -9.14
N SER A 290 14.86 -24.24 -9.17
CA SER A 290 15.21 -25.45 -8.42
C SER A 290 15.17 -25.29 -6.89
N LEU A 291 15.15 -24.04 -6.39
CA LEU A 291 14.93 -23.76 -4.96
C LEU A 291 13.54 -24.22 -4.51
N GLY A 292 12.52 -24.09 -5.36
CA GLY A 292 11.15 -24.54 -5.08
C GLY A 292 10.42 -23.67 -4.05
N ALA A 293 9.75 -24.30 -3.09
CA ALA A 293 8.86 -23.62 -2.13
C ALA A 293 9.47 -22.42 -1.35
N PRO A 294 10.78 -22.39 -1.03
CA PRO A 294 11.42 -21.21 -0.43
C PRO A 294 11.67 -20.05 -1.40
N LEU A 295 11.47 -20.19 -2.70
CA LEU A 295 11.69 -19.11 -3.65
C LEU A 295 10.69 -17.96 -3.43
N GLY A 296 11.21 -16.76 -3.15
CA GLY A 296 10.47 -15.51 -3.19
C GLY A 296 10.68 -14.78 -4.53
N PRO A 297 10.24 -13.52 -4.67
CA PRO A 297 10.46 -12.75 -5.87
C PRO A 297 11.95 -12.60 -6.24
N LEU A 298 12.24 -12.64 -7.53
CA LEU A 298 13.56 -12.40 -8.10
C LEU A 298 13.78 -10.91 -8.29
N LEU A 299 14.97 -10.43 -7.95
CA LEU A 299 15.36 -9.03 -8.14
C LEU A 299 16.23 -8.89 -9.40
N LEU A 300 15.75 -8.14 -10.39
CA LEU A 300 16.53 -7.69 -11.54
C LEU A 300 16.83 -6.20 -11.35
N GLN A 301 18.04 -5.90 -10.86
CA GLN A 301 18.46 -4.53 -10.60
C GLN A 301 19.43 -4.06 -11.68
N PHE A 302 18.96 -3.14 -12.52
CA PHE A 302 19.76 -2.50 -13.56
C PHE A 302 20.44 -1.23 -13.03
N PRO A 303 21.74 -1.02 -13.36
CA PRO A 303 22.46 0.18 -12.98
C PRO A 303 22.07 1.36 -13.88
N ARG A 304 22.66 2.52 -13.59
CA ARG A 304 22.46 3.77 -14.35
C ARG A 304 22.91 3.65 -15.79
N SER A 305 23.94 2.86 -16.06
CA SER A 305 24.48 2.70 -17.41
C SER A 305 23.50 2.01 -18.36
N VAL A 306 22.42 1.41 -17.86
CA VAL A 306 21.42 0.70 -18.66
C VAL A 306 20.18 1.58 -18.82
N ALA A 307 20.08 2.24 -19.97
CA ALA A 307 18.91 3.00 -20.36
C ALA A 307 17.72 2.11 -20.75
N ALA A 308 16.51 2.68 -20.72
CA ALA A 308 15.28 2.01 -21.13
C ALA A 308 15.34 1.49 -22.56
N ASP A 309 15.17 0.17 -22.69
CA ASP A 309 15.03 -0.54 -23.96
C ASP A 309 13.82 -1.48 -23.85
N ALA A 310 12.82 -1.26 -24.71
CA ALA A 310 11.62 -2.08 -24.75
C ALA A 310 11.92 -3.52 -25.20
N ALA A 311 12.90 -3.71 -26.07
CA ALA A 311 13.25 -5.04 -26.54
C ALA A 311 14.03 -5.83 -25.48
N LEU A 312 14.80 -5.18 -24.60
CA LEU A 312 15.35 -5.82 -23.41
C LEU A 312 14.24 -6.37 -22.49
N LEU A 313 13.11 -5.65 -22.34
CA LEU A 313 11.98 -6.15 -21.55
C LEU A 313 11.37 -7.43 -22.15
N GLU A 314 11.22 -7.47 -23.48
CA GLU A 314 10.71 -8.67 -24.17
C GLU A 314 11.73 -9.83 -24.10
N ASP A 315 13.03 -9.56 -24.20
CA ASP A 315 14.09 -10.57 -24.03
C ASP A 315 14.05 -11.19 -22.62
N ILE A 316 13.85 -10.35 -21.58
CA ILE A 316 13.68 -10.82 -20.19
C ILE A 316 12.41 -11.67 -20.06
N ALA A 317 11.29 -11.23 -20.65
CA ALA A 317 10.03 -11.96 -20.61
C ALA A 317 10.18 -13.35 -21.27
N ALA A 318 10.79 -13.41 -22.45
CA ALA A 318 11.05 -14.66 -23.15
C ALA A 318 11.92 -15.62 -22.31
N ALA A 319 12.98 -15.12 -21.67
CA ALA A 319 13.84 -15.93 -20.80
C ALA A 319 13.09 -16.48 -19.57
N VAL A 320 12.17 -15.70 -18.99
CA VAL A 320 11.31 -16.15 -17.88
C VAL A 320 10.36 -17.24 -18.33
N GLU A 321 9.68 -17.04 -19.45
CA GLU A 321 8.74 -18.03 -20.02
C GLU A 321 9.46 -19.34 -20.38
N GLU A 322 10.65 -19.26 -21.00
CA GLU A 322 11.48 -20.43 -21.31
C GLU A 322 11.86 -21.21 -20.04
N ALA A 323 12.30 -20.51 -18.99
CA ALA A 323 12.70 -21.14 -17.74
C ALA A 323 11.51 -21.83 -17.04
N GLU A 324 10.34 -21.21 -17.03
CA GLU A 324 9.11 -21.80 -16.47
C GLU A 324 8.67 -23.04 -17.24
N GLN A 325 8.70 -22.99 -18.58
CA GLN A 325 8.38 -24.13 -19.44
C GLN A 325 9.36 -25.29 -19.24
N GLY A 326 10.65 -24.98 -19.12
CA GLY A 326 11.69 -25.95 -18.83
C GLY A 326 11.49 -26.63 -17.47
N ALA A 327 11.17 -25.86 -16.44
CA ALA A 327 10.87 -26.40 -15.11
C ALA A 327 9.59 -27.25 -15.08
N ALA A 328 8.54 -26.83 -15.78
CA ALA A 328 7.30 -27.60 -15.91
C ALA A 328 7.53 -28.94 -16.62
N SER A 329 8.32 -28.93 -17.71
CA SER A 329 8.69 -30.13 -18.46
C SER A 329 9.53 -31.08 -17.61
N ALA A 330 10.49 -30.57 -16.83
CA ALA A 330 11.30 -31.37 -15.92
C ALA A 330 10.47 -32.02 -14.81
N LEU A 331 9.45 -31.31 -14.29
CA LEU A 331 8.52 -31.85 -13.30
C LEU A 331 7.63 -32.96 -13.89
N ALA A 332 7.14 -32.79 -15.12
CA ALA A 332 6.32 -33.79 -15.81
C ALA A 332 7.11 -35.06 -16.17
N ALA A 333 8.41 -34.94 -16.44
CA ALA A 333 9.30 -36.06 -16.73
C ALA A 333 9.80 -36.80 -15.49
N ALA A 334 9.62 -36.24 -14.28
CA ALA A 334 10.06 -36.88 -13.04
C ALA A 334 9.22 -38.14 -12.74
N PRO A 335 9.83 -39.28 -12.38
CA PRO A 335 9.08 -40.48 -12.03
C PRO A 335 8.16 -40.21 -10.84
N ALA A 336 6.90 -40.66 -10.94
CA ALA A 336 5.89 -40.46 -9.90
C ALA A 336 6.40 -40.99 -8.55
N ALA A 337 6.71 -40.08 -7.62
CA ALA A 337 7.03 -40.45 -6.25
C ALA A 337 5.78 -41.06 -5.59
N ALA A 338 5.98 -42.13 -4.80
CA ALA A 338 4.90 -42.81 -4.08
C ALA A 338 4.06 -41.81 -3.25
N PRO A 339 2.73 -42.02 -3.14
CA PRO A 339 1.85 -41.03 -2.54
C PRO A 339 2.15 -40.86 -1.05
N ALA A 340 2.67 -39.70 -0.68
CA ALA A 340 2.66 -39.25 0.72
C ALA A 340 1.24 -38.77 1.06
N ALA A 341 0.63 -39.37 2.06
CA ALA A 341 -0.71 -39.02 2.53
C ALA A 341 -0.73 -37.61 3.16
N SER A 342 -1.35 -36.64 2.47
CA SER A 342 -1.97 -35.46 3.09
C SER A 342 -2.98 -34.83 2.14
N PRO A 343 -4.12 -34.31 2.65
CA PRO A 343 -5.25 -33.96 1.82
C PRO A 343 -5.12 -32.55 1.21
N ALA A 344 -5.67 -32.45 -0.01
CA ALA A 344 -6.23 -31.27 -0.66
C ALA A 344 -5.35 -30.00 -0.72
N THR A 345 -4.53 -29.91 -1.77
CA THR A 345 -4.26 -28.64 -2.44
C THR A 345 -4.94 -28.68 -3.80
N SER A 346 -5.77 -27.66 -4.09
CA SER A 346 -6.29 -27.35 -5.43
C SER A 346 -5.18 -27.40 -6.49
N PRO A 347 -5.49 -27.63 -7.78
CA PRO A 347 -4.48 -27.68 -8.82
C PRO A 347 -3.71 -26.36 -8.82
N ALA A 348 -2.48 -26.39 -8.31
CA ALA A 348 -1.63 -25.23 -8.26
C ALA A 348 -1.32 -24.83 -9.70
N ALA A 349 -1.73 -23.62 -10.10
CA ALA A 349 -1.20 -22.98 -11.29
C ALA A 349 0.33 -23.14 -11.29
N SER A 350 0.93 -23.43 -12.45
CA SER A 350 2.39 -23.44 -12.61
C SER A 350 2.99 -22.22 -11.91
N PRO A 351 4.05 -22.35 -11.09
CA PRO A 351 4.53 -21.23 -10.29
C PRO A 351 5.16 -20.20 -11.22
N ALA A 352 4.37 -19.21 -11.63
CA ALA A 352 4.86 -18.05 -12.34
C ALA A 352 5.92 -17.37 -11.46
N LEU A 353 7.11 -17.18 -12.02
CA LEU A 353 8.19 -16.45 -11.41
C LEU A 353 7.72 -15.03 -11.12
N ARG A 354 7.91 -14.65 -9.86
CA ARG A 354 7.63 -13.29 -9.42
C ARG A 354 8.88 -12.47 -9.66
N VAL A 355 8.80 -11.49 -10.55
CA VAL A 355 9.94 -10.64 -10.92
C VAL A 355 9.73 -9.25 -10.37
N ALA A 356 10.78 -8.72 -9.75
CA ALA A 356 10.88 -7.35 -9.28
C ALA A 356 12.00 -6.64 -10.05
N LEU A 357 11.62 -5.62 -10.82
CA LEU A 357 12.53 -4.84 -11.66
C LEU A 357 12.91 -3.54 -10.93
N GLU A 358 14.20 -3.38 -10.65
CA GLU A 358 14.76 -2.13 -10.15
C GLU A 358 15.55 -1.44 -11.25
N VAL A 359 15.14 -0.22 -11.59
CA VAL A 359 15.77 0.60 -12.61
C VAL A 359 16.42 1.81 -11.96
N ARG A 360 17.64 2.16 -12.39
CA ARG A 360 18.39 3.31 -11.86
C ARG A 360 18.67 4.39 -12.90
N HIS A 361 18.31 4.15 -14.16
CA HIS A 361 18.40 5.15 -15.23
C HIS A 361 17.07 5.85 -15.45
N ALA A 362 17.13 7.17 -15.61
CA ALA A 362 15.98 8.07 -15.69
C ALA A 362 14.95 7.68 -16.76
N SER A 363 15.45 7.27 -17.93
CA SER A 363 14.59 6.99 -19.08
C SER A 363 13.60 5.85 -18.86
N TRP A 364 13.75 5.00 -17.85
CA TRP A 364 12.77 3.94 -17.54
C TRP A 364 11.46 4.46 -16.96
N LEU A 365 11.49 5.62 -16.32
CA LEU A 365 10.33 6.19 -15.63
C LEU A 365 9.55 7.21 -16.48
N ASP A 366 9.98 7.44 -17.71
CA ASP A 366 9.23 8.25 -18.68
C ASP A 366 7.84 7.61 -18.90
N PRO A 367 6.73 8.29 -18.52
CA PRO A 367 5.39 7.75 -18.68
C PRO A 367 5.05 7.38 -20.12
N GLN A 368 5.65 8.05 -21.12
CA GLN A 368 5.41 7.76 -22.54
C GLN A 368 5.96 6.40 -22.97
N ARG A 369 6.89 5.83 -22.21
CA ARG A 369 7.47 4.50 -22.49
C ARG A 369 6.66 3.35 -21.91
N GLY A 370 5.66 3.63 -21.07
CA GLY A 370 4.68 2.64 -20.63
C GLY A 370 5.23 1.47 -19.80
N LEU A 371 6.38 1.62 -19.13
CA LEU A 371 6.98 0.56 -18.30
C LEU A 371 6.00 0.01 -17.25
N ALA A 372 5.31 0.90 -16.53
CA ALA A 372 4.37 0.50 -15.49
C ALA A 372 3.22 -0.37 -16.05
N ASP A 373 2.67 -0.01 -17.21
CA ASP A 373 1.61 -0.79 -17.85
C ASP A 373 2.13 -2.11 -18.42
N TRP A 374 3.35 -2.10 -18.95
CA TRP A 374 4.02 -3.32 -19.41
C TRP A 374 4.22 -4.32 -18.26
N LEU A 375 4.68 -3.85 -17.09
CA LEU A 375 4.84 -4.66 -15.89
C LEU A 375 3.50 -5.18 -15.35
N ARG A 376 2.44 -4.36 -15.36
CA ARG A 376 1.08 -4.74 -14.94
C ARG A 376 0.53 -5.93 -15.71
N ARG A 377 0.71 -5.98 -17.03
CA ARG A 377 0.24 -7.10 -17.86
C ARG A 377 0.87 -8.44 -17.49
N ARG A 378 2.03 -8.42 -16.85
CA ARG A 378 2.78 -9.62 -16.43
C ARG A 378 2.71 -9.87 -14.92
N GLY A 379 2.10 -8.97 -14.15
CA GLY A 379 2.09 -9.04 -12.70
C GLY A 379 3.47 -8.88 -12.07
N TRP A 380 4.39 -8.16 -12.72
CA TRP A 380 5.76 -7.92 -12.26
C TRP A 380 5.87 -6.60 -11.48
N ALA A 381 6.69 -6.58 -10.45
CA ALA A 381 6.81 -5.43 -9.56
C ALA A 381 7.88 -4.45 -10.06
N LEU A 382 7.55 -3.16 -10.14
CA LEU A 382 8.54 -2.10 -10.16
C LEU A 382 9.02 -1.87 -8.73
N VAL A 383 10.32 -2.05 -8.47
CA VAL A 383 10.90 -2.02 -7.12
C VAL A 383 10.80 -0.63 -6.51
N ALA A 384 10.03 -0.50 -5.43
CA ALA A 384 9.86 0.71 -4.66
C ALA A 384 11.16 1.10 -3.96
N HIS A 385 11.73 2.23 -4.39
CA HIS A 385 13.05 2.70 -3.97
C HIS A 385 13.01 4.20 -3.64
N PRO A 386 12.56 4.57 -2.43
CA PRO A 386 12.27 5.97 -2.09
C PRO A 386 13.53 6.82 -1.91
N ASP A 387 14.66 6.19 -1.57
CA ASP A 387 15.81 6.89 -1.04
C ASP A 387 16.95 7.09 -2.06
N SER A 388 16.99 6.36 -3.18
CA SER A 388 18.10 6.45 -4.15
C SER A 388 17.73 6.88 -5.57
N MET A 389 16.46 7.11 -5.91
CA MET A 389 16.13 7.64 -7.24
C MET A 389 16.52 9.12 -7.38
N GLY A 390 16.38 9.90 -6.30
CA GLY A 390 16.67 11.33 -6.25
C GLY A 390 18.03 11.77 -5.71
N ARG A 391 18.93 10.83 -5.42
CA ARG A 391 20.28 11.15 -4.91
C ARG A 391 21.38 10.65 -5.83
N ALA A 392 20.96 10.33 -7.04
CA ALA A 392 21.53 9.36 -7.92
C ALA A 392 22.38 10.03 -9.03
N THR A 393 22.83 11.24 -8.77
CA THR A 393 22.81 12.30 -9.78
C THR A 393 23.89 13.33 -9.44
N VAL A 394 25.04 12.83 -9.00
CA VAL A 394 26.24 13.65 -8.91
C VAL A 394 27.20 13.11 -9.96
N GLU A 395 27.01 13.54 -11.21
CA GLU A 395 28.22 13.97 -11.92
C GLU A 395 28.76 15.14 -11.11
N GLN A 396 30.00 15.05 -10.64
CA GLN A 396 30.72 16.25 -10.23
C GLN A 396 30.87 17.11 -11.50
N GLY A 397 29.91 18.00 -11.75
CA GLY A 397 30.12 19.08 -12.67
C GLY A 397 31.38 19.83 -12.24
N ALA A 398 32.16 20.34 -13.19
CA ALA A 398 33.44 21.03 -12.98
C ALA A 398 33.39 22.25 -12.02
N ARG A 399 32.24 22.54 -11.39
CA ARG A 399 32.00 23.63 -10.43
C ARG A 399 31.29 23.18 -9.12
N GLY A 400 31.13 21.88 -8.86
CA GLY A 400 30.68 21.38 -7.55
C GLY A 400 29.19 21.55 -7.22
N GLU A 401 28.32 21.84 -8.20
CA GLU A 401 26.86 21.85 -7.98
C GLU A 401 26.27 20.45 -8.19
N ALA A 402 25.72 19.85 -7.11
CA ALA A 402 24.99 18.59 -7.18
C ALA A 402 23.63 18.80 -7.87
N ARG A 403 23.43 18.20 -9.05
CA ARG A 403 22.16 18.27 -9.78
C ARG A 403 21.42 16.97 -9.70
N SER A 404 20.47 16.86 -8.78
CA SER A 404 19.52 15.77 -8.87
C SER A 404 18.55 15.87 -10.04
N GLU A 405 18.54 14.86 -10.91
CA GLU A 405 17.49 14.65 -11.91
C GLU A 405 16.14 14.27 -11.27
N TYR A 406 16.09 13.88 -9.99
CA TYR A 406 14.85 13.47 -9.34
C TYR A 406 14.67 14.02 -7.91
N PRO A 407 13.48 14.56 -7.57
CA PRO A 407 13.14 14.75 -6.17
C PRO A 407 12.95 13.39 -5.48
N PRO A 408 13.32 13.23 -4.20
CA PRO A 408 12.88 12.09 -3.39
C PRO A 408 11.37 11.92 -3.53
N SER A 409 10.91 10.71 -3.87
CA SER A 409 9.49 10.44 -4.05
C SER A 409 8.93 9.77 -2.80
N ASP A 410 7.80 10.28 -2.33
CA ASP A 410 7.00 9.57 -1.32
C ASP A 410 6.58 8.22 -1.90
N LEU A 411 6.98 7.13 -1.23
CA LEU A 411 6.70 5.74 -1.63
C LEU A 411 5.24 5.52 -2.05
N ASP A 412 4.33 6.27 -1.46
CA ASP A 412 2.92 6.10 -1.73
C ASP A 412 2.34 7.04 -2.78
N ARG A 413 2.79 8.30 -2.81
CA ARG A 413 2.11 9.30 -3.64
C ARG A 413 2.48 9.19 -5.11
N HIS A 414 3.68 8.69 -5.40
CA HIS A 414 4.26 8.72 -6.74
C HIS A 414 4.77 7.37 -7.24
N TRP A 415 4.75 6.30 -6.42
CA TRP A 415 5.20 4.99 -6.85
C TRP A 415 4.07 4.17 -7.49
N PRO A 416 4.20 3.73 -8.75
CA PRO A 416 3.16 2.95 -9.40
C PRO A 416 3.11 1.52 -8.86
N GLN A 417 1.93 1.08 -8.43
CA GLN A 417 1.70 -0.34 -8.17
C GLN A 417 1.55 -1.09 -9.50
N THR A 418 2.43 -2.06 -9.76
CA THR A 418 2.47 -2.81 -11.03
C THR A 418 2.25 -4.31 -10.88
N ALA A 419 2.16 -4.83 -9.65
CA ALA A 419 1.99 -6.25 -9.37
C ALA A 419 0.99 -6.48 -8.22
N PRO A 420 0.52 -7.73 -8.00
CA PRO A 420 -0.19 -8.10 -6.77
C PRO A 420 0.73 -8.11 -5.53
N PHE A 421 1.99 -7.67 -5.67
CA PHE A 421 2.94 -7.52 -4.58
C PHE A 421 3.78 -6.26 -4.74
N ALA A 422 4.28 -5.73 -3.63
CA ALA A 422 5.27 -4.67 -3.59
C ALA A 422 6.63 -5.25 -3.22
N TYR A 423 7.68 -4.81 -3.91
CA TYR A 423 9.07 -5.11 -3.56
C TYR A 423 9.76 -3.80 -3.23
N VAL A 424 10.20 -3.63 -1.98
CA VAL A 424 10.73 -2.39 -1.43
C VAL A 424 12.18 -2.62 -1.05
N ARG A 425 13.05 -1.69 -1.44
CA ARG A 425 14.45 -1.69 -1.03
C ARG A 425 14.79 -0.37 -0.37
N LEU A 426 15.15 -0.43 0.91
CA LEU A 426 15.44 0.71 1.78
C LEU A 426 16.96 0.80 1.99
N HIS A 427 17.59 1.77 1.33
CA HIS A 427 19.06 1.89 1.27
C HIS A 427 19.64 2.96 2.20
N GLY A 428 18.78 3.73 2.87
CA GLY A 428 19.18 4.91 3.61
C GLY A 428 19.26 6.17 2.74
N GLY A 429 19.31 7.33 3.40
CA GLY A 429 19.37 8.64 2.74
C GLY A 429 20.71 9.02 2.10
N CYS A 430 21.67 8.08 2.01
CA CYS A 430 23.03 8.28 1.49
C CYS A 430 23.48 7.12 0.57
N ASP A 431 24.40 7.40 -0.35
CA ASP A 431 24.85 6.46 -1.40
C ASP A 431 25.78 5.36 -0.88
N ASP A 432 26.50 5.62 0.21
CA ASP A 432 27.39 4.66 0.88
C ASP A 432 26.62 3.69 1.79
N HIS A 433 25.29 3.81 1.82
CA HIS A 433 24.39 3.05 2.69
C HIS A 433 24.60 3.29 4.19
N ALA A 434 25.49 4.21 4.60
CA ALA A 434 25.80 4.60 5.97
C ALA A 434 24.68 5.45 6.60
N TYR A 435 23.52 4.83 6.74
CA TYR A 435 22.32 5.49 7.23
C TYR A 435 21.72 4.75 8.40
N ASP A 436 21.06 5.50 9.26
CA ASP A 436 20.27 4.96 10.35
C ASP A 436 18.90 5.63 10.35
N TYR A 437 17.86 4.84 10.06
CA TYR A 437 16.50 5.35 10.00
C TYR A 437 15.99 5.69 11.40
N GLY A 438 15.44 6.90 11.55
CA GLY A 438 14.74 7.29 12.76
C GLY A 438 13.44 6.49 12.94
N GLU A 439 12.98 6.35 14.19
CA GLU A 439 11.72 5.64 14.48
C GLU A 439 10.51 6.27 13.78
N ASP A 440 10.46 7.59 13.69
CA ASP A 440 9.40 8.31 12.97
C ASP A 440 9.43 8.04 11.46
N GLU A 441 10.62 7.91 10.86
CA GLU A 441 10.77 7.55 9.44
C GLU A 441 10.26 6.14 9.20
N LEU A 442 10.68 5.19 10.04
CA LEU A 442 10.23 3.80 9.96
C LEU A 442 8.73 3.67 10.21
N ARG A 443 8.15 4.50 11.09
CA ARG A 443 6.70 4.52 11.35
C ARG A 443 5.92 5.02 10.14
N ARG A 444 6.42 6.04 9.43
CA ARG A 444 5.84 6.49 8.16
C ARG A 444 5.91 5.41 7.08
N LEU A 445 7.07 4.75 6.93
CA LEU A 445 7.23 3.63 6.00
C LEU A 445 6.29 2.45 6.35
N ALA A 446 6.16 2.13 7.64
CA ALA A 446 5.25 1.10 8.13
C ALA A 446 3.77 1.41 7.82
N ALA A 447 3.36 2.68 7.89
CA ALA A 447 2.01 3.10 7.51
C ALA A 447 1.74 2.95 6.00
N VAL A 448 2.76 3.19 5.15
CA VAL A 448 2.67 2.91 3.71
C VAL A 448 2.52 1.41 3.45
N VAL A 449 3.36 0.59 4.08
CA VAL A 449 3.29 -0.88 4.03
C VAL A 449 1.92 -1.39 4.47
N HIS A 450 1.36 -0.86 5.56
CA HIS A 450 0.01 -1.18 6.02
C HIS A 450 -1.03 -0.84 4.97
N GLY A 451 -0.97 0.35 4.37
CA GLY A 451 -1.88 0.76 3.30
C GLY A 451 -1.83 -0.16 2.07
N TRP A 452 -0.65 -0.65 1.68
CA TRP A 452 -0.55 -1.64 0.61
C TRP A 452 -1.18 -2.99 0.99
N ARG A 453 -0.93 -3.47 2.21
CA ARG A 453 -1.54 -4.73 2.70
C ARG A 453 -3.06 -4.63 2.77
N MET A 454 -3.59 -3.48 3.18
CA MET A 454 -5.02 -3.19 3.16
C MET A 454 -5.61 -3.28 1.75
N ARG A 455 -4.83 -2.89 0.72
CA ARG A 455 -5.14 -3.04 -0.71
C ARG A 455 -4.99 -4.47 -1.25
N GLY A 456 -4.75 -5.46 -0.39
CA GLY A 456 -4.54 -6.85 -0.80
C GLY A 456 -3.16 -7.12 -1.39
N ILE A 457 -2.21 -6.20 -1.26
CA ILE A 457 -0.86 -6.30 -1.82
C ILE A 457 0.05 -7.02 -0.82
N GLU A 458 0.69 -8.10 -1.25
CA GLU A 458 1.76 -8.73 -0.47
C GLU A 458 3.02 -7.87 -0.48
N VAL A 459 3.68 -7.68 0.66
CA VAL A 459 4.83 -6.75 0.74
C VAL A 459 6.12 -7.47 1.08
N TRP A 460 7.15 -7.20 0.28
CA TRP A 460 8.54 -7.63 0.48
C TRP A 460 9.40 -6.40 0.72
N ALA A 461 9.79 -6.15 1.95
CA ALA A 461 10.59 -5.00 2.32
C ALA A 461 11.98 -5.44 2.78
N PHE A 462 12.98 -5.06 1.98
CA PHE A 462 14.38 -5.31 2.28
C PHE A 462 15.06 -4.05 2.78
N VAL A 463 15.74 -4.17 3.92
CA VAL A 463 16.51 -3.10 4.55
C VAL A 463 17.99 -3.35 4.24
N LEU A 464 18.65 -2.35 3.64
CA LEU A 464 19.99 -2.47 3.05
C LEU A 464 20.93 -1.34 3.49
N ASN A 465 20.58 -0.58 4.53
CA ASN A 465 21.43 0.48 5.07
C ASN A 465 22.59 -0.10 5.89
N ASP A 466 23.80 -0.05 5.36
CA ASP A 466 25.02 -0.47 6.07
C ASP A 466 25.65 0.70 6.82
N SER A 467 25.45 0.77 8.13
CA SER A 467 26.12 1.74 9.01
C SER A 467 27.17 1.02 9.87
N GLU A 468 28.20 1.74 10.33
CA GLU A 468 29.21 1.23 11.28
C GLU A 468 28.61 0.62 12.57
N GLN A 469 27.37 0.94 12.93
CA GLN A 469 26.68 0.46 14.13
C GLN A 469 25.74 -0.75 13.89
N ALA A 470 25.81 -1.41 12.74
CA ALA A 470 24.89 -2.49 12.36
C ALA A 470 23.40 -2.06 12.40
N ALA A 471 23.08 -0.89 11.86
CA ALA A 471 21.72 -0.37 11.82
C ALA A 471 20.75 -1.23 11.00
N MET A 472 21.20 -1.93 9.94
CA MET A 472 20.32 -2.73 9.07
C MET A 472 19.45 -3.76 9.81
N PRO A 473 19.99 -4.70 10.61
CA PRO A 473 19.16 -5.64 11.38
C PRO A 473 18.18 -4.95 12.33
N ARG A 474 18.61 -3.90 13.02
CA ARG A 474 17.75 -3.14 13.95
C ARG A 474 16.62 -2.43 13.20
N ASN A 475 16.91 -1.81 12.06
CA ASN A 475 15.93 -1.06 11.27
C ASN A 475 14.93 -2.01 10.60
N ALA A 476 15.37 -3.19 10.18
CA ALA A 476 14.48 -4.27 9.72
C ALA A 476 13.55 -4.77 10.85
N GLU A 477 14.06 -4.96 12.07
CA GLU A 477 13.25 -5.34 13.23
C GLU A 477 12.24 -4.26 13.61
N ALA A 478 12.68 -2.99 13.64
CA ALA A 478 11.83 -1.85 13.95
C ALA A 478 10.72 -1.68 12.90
N LEU A 479 11.04 -1.75 11.60
CA LEU A 479 10.03 -1.71 10.52
C LEU A 479 9.02 -2.85 10.66
N LYS A 480 9.50 -4.08 10.89
CA LYS A 480 8.63 -5.25 11.10
C LYS A 480 7.72 -5.01 12.31
N ARG A 481 8.26 -4.60 13.46
CA ARG A 481 7.49 -4.33 14.68
C ARG A 481 6.41 -3.27 14.43
N LEU A 482 6.80 -2.11 13.89
CA LEU A 482 5.91 -0.97 13.67
C LEU A 482 4.78 -1.32 12.68
N ALA A 483 5.07 -2.05 11.61
CA ALA A 483 4.04 -2.46 10.65
C ALA A 483 2.98 -3.39 11.25
N HIS A 484 3.37 -4.30 12.14
CA HIS A 484 2.43 -5.17 12.85
C HIS A 484 1.69 -4.43 13.97
N GLU A 485 2.36 -3.50 14.68
CA GLU A 485 1.74 -2.62 15.67
C GLU A 485 0.62 -1.77 15.05
N ILE A 486 0.89 -1.12 13.92
CA ILE A 486 -0.10 -0.34 13.17
C ILE A 486 -1.27 -1.22 12.73
N ALA A 487 -0.97 -2.43 12.23
CA ALA A 487 -1.99 -3.40 11.83
C ALA A 487 -2.75 -4.03 13.00
N GLY A 488 -2.32 -3.87 14.25
CA GLY A 488 -2.89 -4.59 15.40
C GLY A 488 -2.70 -6.11 15.34
N GLU A 489 -1.67 -6.57 14.61
CA GLU A 489 -1.33 -7.99 14.45
C GLU A 489 -0.17 -8.36 15.38
N PRO A 490 -0.10 -9.60 15.90
CA PRO A 490 1.09 -10.07 16.60
C PRO A 490 2.26 -10.18 15.62
N VAL A 491 3.47 -9.79 16.06
CA VAL A 491 4.68 -9.93 15.24
C VAL A 491 4.97 -11.44 15.03
N PRO A 492 5.03 -11.93 13.77
CA PRO A 492 5.28 -13.33 13.50
C PRO A 492 6.63 -13.77 14.03
N ARG A 493 6.63 -14.89 14.75
CA ARG A 493 7.87 -15.56 15.12
C ARG A 493 8.55 -16.09 13.86
N PRO A 494 9.87 -15.93 13.74
CA PRO A 494 10.61 -16.53 12.65
C PRO A 494 10.46 -18.06 12.70
N PRO A 495 10.50 -18.73 11.55
CA PRO A 495 10.45 -20.18 11.52
C PRO A 495 11.61 -20.78 12.34
N LYS A 496 11.40 -21.96 12.93
CA LYS A 496 12.49 -22.70 13.59
C LYS A 496 13.55 -23.05 12.53
N ALA A 497 14.58 -22.22 12.40
CA ALA A 497 15.67 -22.47 11.49
C ALA A 497 16.49 -23.67 11.98
N ALA A 498 16.95 -24.51 11.05
CA ALA A 498 17.82 -25.64 11.37
C ALA A 498 19.28 -25.20 11.70
N ALA A 499 19.63 -23.92 11.49
CA ALA A 499 20.97 -23.38 11.70
C ALA A 499 20.92 -22.09 12.54
N ALA A 500 21.77 -22.02 13.57
CA ALA A 500 21.81 -20.93 14.55
C ALA A 500 22.46 -19.62 14.05
N THR A 501 23.13 -19.62 12.90
CA THR A 501 23.78 -18.41 12.35
C THR A 501 23.81 -18.44 10.83
N LEU A 502 23.96 -17.26 10.21
CA LEU A 502 24.15 -17.10 8.75
C LEU A 502 25.43 -17.71 8.21
N ALA A 503 26.50 -17.62 9.00
CA ALA A 503 27.72 -18.35 8.71
C ALA A 503 27.43 -19.86 8.62
N GLY A 504 26.55 -20.39 9.47
CA GLY A 504 26.05 -21.77 9.35
C GLY A 504 25.12 -21.99 8.14
N PHE A 505 24.28 -21.01 7.77
CA PHE A 505 23.36 -21.10 6.64
C PHE A 505 24.04 -21.01 5.26
N PHE A 506 25.18 -20.32 5.15
CA PHE A 506 25.92 -20.15 3.89
C PHE A 506 27.24 -20.93 3.82
N ARG A 507 27.72 -21.54 4.91
CA ARG A 507 28.86 -22.47 4.85
C ARG A 507 28.48 -23.71 4.05
N ALA A 508 29.37 -24.07 3.12
CA ALA A 508 29.40 -25.40 2.50
C ALA A 508 29.65 -26.44 3.61
N SER A 509 28.95 -27.57 3.55
CA SER A 509 29.27 -28.71 4.42
C SER A 509 30.75 -29.09 4.22
N PRO A 510 31.50 -29.41 5.28
CA PRO A 510 32.84 -29.95 5.11
C PRO A 510 32.75 -31.21 4.23
N SER A 511 33.61 -31.28 3.20
CA SER A 511 33.80 -32.49 2.39
C SER A 511 33.99 -33.68 3.32
N PRO A 512 33.42 -34.87 3.04
CA PRO A 512 33.74 -36.06 3.82
C PRO A 512 35.25 -36.27 3.75
N SER A 513 35.91 -36.10 4.90
CA SER A 513 37.35 -36.26 5.05
C SER A 513 37.72 -37.66 4.56
N SER A 514 38.68 -37.75 3.64
CA SER A 514 39.35 -38.99 3.28
C SER A 514 39.75 -39.71 4.57
N LYS A 515 39.20 -40.90 4.80
CA LYS A 515 39.67 -41.79 5.85
C LYS A 515 41.17 -41.98 5.63
N ARG A 516 41.99 -41.40 6.53
CA ARG A 516 43.37 -41.82 6.74
C ARG A 516 43.31 -43.32 7.02
N GLN A 517 43.75 -44.13 6.07
CA GLN A 517 44.07 -45.52 6.30
C GLN A 517 45.13 -45.56 7.39
N LYS A 518 44.80 -46.19 8.53
CA LYS A 518 45.79 -46.74 9.43
C LYS A 518 46.22 -48.08 8.83
N SER A 519 47.49 -48.16 8.45
CA SER A 519 48.31 -49.38 8.53
C SER A 519 49.62 -48.96 9.14
#